data_AF-A0A1G3LTW3-F1
#
_entry.id   AF-A0A1G3LTW3-F1
#
_cell.length_a   1.000
_cell.length_b   1.000
_cell.length_c   1.000
_cell.angle_alpha   90.00
_cell.angle_beta   90.00
_cell.angle_gamma   90.00
#
_symmetry.space_group_name_H-M   'P 1'
#
loop_
_entity.id
_entity.type
_entity.pdbx_description
1 polymer ?
#
loop_
_entity_poly.entity_id
_entity_poly.type
_entity_poly.pdbx_seq_one_letter_code
_entity_poly.pdbx_strand_id
1 'polypeptide(L)'
;MPPDGRLSKEELGERVAVLKRFRELLVRQREKFSAYMNVLEHQRADIESGDVDALVAHVDLEQGIVSEIFAVQKVIEPLEDMYRAVYSGSEPDGVAELRSTLSKLKEEVVVRNSENRALLKQRMEMLRHEVVSLKNPYAKRKSVYASAAEPTALDIKG
;
A
#
# COMPACT_ATOMS: atom_id res chain seq x y z
N MET A 1 2.25 -21.65 -45.19
CA MET A 1 0.95 -21.03 -44.87
C MET A 1 -0.14 -21.93 -45.41
N PRO A 2 -1.08 -22.40 -44.57
CA PRO A 2 -2.27 -23.07 -45.09
C PRO A 2 -3.11 -22.07 -45.92
N PRO A 3 -3.71 -22.51 -47.04
CA PRO A 3 -4.36 -21.62 -48.01
C PRO A 3 -5.80 -21.21 -47.64
N ASP A 4 -6.35 -21.67 -46.52
CA ASP A 4 -7.64 -21.23 -46.00
C ASP A 4 -7.40 -20.58 -44.63
N GLY A 5 -8.01 -19.42 -44.38
CA GLY A 5 -7.95 -18.69 -43.09
C GLY A 5 -8.57 -19.45 -41.89
N ARG A 6 -8.60 -20.78 -41.93
CA ARG A 6 -8.98 -21.69 -40.85
C ARG A 6 -7.72 -22.11 -40.10
N LEU A 7 -7.62 -21.65 -38.85
CA LEU A 7 -6.57 -22.03 -37.90
C LEU A 7 -6.53 -23.56 -37.72
N SER A 8 -5.33 -24.11 -37.56
CA SER A 8 -5.18 -25.52 -37.17
C SER A 8 -5.79 -25.73 -35.78
N LYS A 9 -6.15 -26.99 -35.46
CA LYS A 9 -6.64 -27.33 -34.12
C LYS A 9 -5.59 -27.06 -33.04
N GLU A 10 -4.30 -27.22 -33.35
CA GLU A 10 -3.22 -26.88 -32.41
C GLU A 10 -3.14 -25.37 -32.18
N GLU A 11 -3.15 -24.57 -33.26
CA GLU A 11 -3.11 -23.10 -33.16
C GLU A 11 -4.32 -22.54 -32.38
N LEU A 12 -5.50 -23.12 -32.57
CA LEU A 12 -6.70 -22.79 -31.80
C LEU A 12 -6.56 -23.15 -30.32
N GLY A 13 -5.96 -24.31 -30.02
CA GLY A 13 -5.69 -24.76 -28.66
C GLY A 13 -4.72 -23.85 -27.90
N GLU A 14 -3.63 -23.46 -28.56
CA GLU A 14 -2.64 -22.53 -27.99
C GLU A 14 -3.26 -21.16 -27.67
N ARG A 15 -4.06 -20.62 -28.60
CA ARG A 15 -4.77 -19.35 -28.39
C ARG A 15 -5.70 -19.41 -27.18
N VAL A 16 -6.47 -20.48 -27.05
CA VAL A 16 -7.36 -20.69 -25.89
C VAL A 16 -6.56 -20.79 -24.59
N ALA A 17 -5.40 -21.45 -24.60
CA ALA A 17 -4.54 -21.57 -23.41
C ALA A 17 -3.97 -20.20 -22.97
N VAL A 18 -3.49 -19.39 -23.91
CA VAL A 18 -3.00 -18.03 -23.63
C VAL A 18 -4.12 -17.16 -23.05
N LEU A 19 -5.34 -17.25 -23.60
CA LEU A 19 -6.49 -16.50 -23.11
C LEU A 19 -6.89 -16.87 -21.68
N LYS A 20 -6.91 -18.17 -21.36
CA LYS A 20 -7.17 -18.63 -19.99
C LYS A 20 -6.14 -18.06 -19.02
N ARG A 21 -4.86 -18.13 -19.39
CA ARG A 21 -3.77 -17.60 -18.55
C ARG A 21 -3.84 -16.08 -18.40
N PHE A 22 -4.20 -15.36 -19.45
CA PHE A 22 -4.41 -13.91 -19.37
C PHE A 22 -5.55 -13.56 -18.40
N ARG A 23 -6.69 -14.25 -18.51
CA ARG A 23 -7.81 -14.07 -17.57
C ARG A 23 -7.41 -14.39 -16.13
N GLU A 24 -6.67 -15.47 -15.89
CA GLU A 24 -6.15 -15.82 -14.56
C GLU A 24 -5.26 -14.72 -13.97
N LEU A 25 -4.40 -14.11 -14.80
CA LEU A 25 -3.56 -12.99 -14.36
C LEU A 25 -4.38 -11.75 -14.01
N LEU A 26 -5.42 -11.42 -14.78
CA LEU A 26 -6.33 -10.31 -14.46
C LEU A 26 -7.08 -10.55 -13.15
N VAL A 27 -7.55 -11.78 -12.91
CA VAL A 27 -8.20 -12.16 -11.64
C VAL A 27 -7.22 -12.02 -10.48
N ARG A 28 -5.99 -12.53 -10.63
CA ARG A 28 -4.95 -12.39 -9.61
C ARG A 28 -4.61 -10.93 -9.34
N GLN A 29 -4.54 -10.10 -10.37
CA GLN A 29 -4.34 -8.65 -10.22
C GLN A 29 -5.46 -8.02 -9.40
N ARG A 30 -6.71 -8.40 -9.66
CA ARG A 30 -7.89 -7.89 -8.94
C ARG A 30 -7.81 -8.26 -7.46
N GLU A 31 -7.49 -9.51 -7.16
CA GLU A 31 -7.31 -9.98 -5.77
C GLU A 31 -6.23 -9.20 -5.03
N LYS A 32 -5.12 -8.86 -5.70
CA LYS A 32 -4.06 -8.02 -5.09
C LYS A 32 -4.51 -6.59 -4.82
N PHE A 33 -5.26 -5.99 -5.73
CA PHE A 33 -5.88 -4.68 -5.45
C PHE A 33 -6.89 -4.74 -4.31
N SER A 34 -7.73 -5.77 -4.24
CA SER A 34 -8.66 -5.96 -3.12
C SER A 34 -7.93 -6.16 -1.78
N ALA A 35 -6.82 -6.92 -1.77
CA ALA A 35 -5.98 -7.07 -0.59
C ALA A 35 -5.37 -5.73 -0.16
N TYR A 36 -4.91 -4.93 -1.12
CA TYR A 36 -4.39 -3.59 -0.82
C TYR A 36 -5.47 -2.68 -0.21
N MET A 37 -6.69 -2.71 -0.75
CA MET A 37 -7.82 -1.96 -0.22
C MET A 37 -8.10 -2.29 1.24
N ASN A 38 -8.07 -3.57 1.60
CA ASN A 38 -8.25 -4.00 2.99
C ASN A 38 -7.15 -3.44 3.90
N VAL A 39 -5.89 -3.43 3.45
CA VAL A 39 -4.78 -2.83 4.21
C VAL A 39 -5.00 -1.33 4.43
N LEU A 40 -5.40 -0.60 3.38
CA LEU A 40 -5.69 0.83 3.49
C LEU A 40 -6.84 1.13 4.47
N GLU A 41 -7.86 0.28 4.52
CA GLU A 41 -8.97 0.45 5.47
C GLU A 41 -8.53 0.24 6.93
N HIS A 42 -7.67 -0.75 7.19
CA HIS A 42 -7.12 -0.97 8.53
C HIS A 42 -6.14 0.13 8.94
N GLN A 43 -5.26 0.55 8.01
CA GLN A 43 -4.34 1.66 8.23
C GLN A 43 -5.08 2.92 8.67
N ARG A 44 -6.25 3.23 8.09
CA ARG A 44 -7.05 4.39 8.51
C ARG A 44 -7.41 4.32 9.99
N ALA A 45 -7.88 3.16 10.46
CA ALA A 45 -8.23 2.95 11.86
C ALA A 45 -7.02 3.08 12.79
N ASP A 46 -5.86 2.58 12.35
CA ASP A 46 -4.62 2.64 13.15
C ASP A 46 -4.02 4.05 13.21
N ILE A 47 -4.17 4.85 12.15
CA ILE A 47 -3.82 6.28 12.19
C ILE A 47 -4.72 7.01 13.21
N GLU A 48 -6.01 6.67 13.27
CA GLU A 48 -6.96 7.30 14.19
C GLU A 48 -6.67 6.95 15.65
N SER A 49 -6.30 5.68 15.92
CA SER A 49 -5.93 5.17 17.25
C SER A 49 -4.55 5.64 17.72
N GLY A 50 -3.65 5.97 16.79
CA GLY A 50 -2.29 6.43 17.10
C GLY A 50 -1.31 5.30 17.39
N ASP A 51 -1.61 4.06 16.98
CA ASP A 51 -0.72 2.92 17.13
C ASP A 51 0.46 2.98 16.13
N VAL A 52 1.60 3.46 16.59
CA VAL A 52 2.79 3.65 15.76
C VAL A 52 3.39 2.32 15.29
N ASP A 53 3.33 1.27 16.12
CA ASP A 53 3.90 -0.04 15.79
C ASP A 53 3.06 -0.71 14.68
N ALA A 54 1.74 -0.59 14.76
CA ALA A 54 0.83 -1.02 13.69
C ALA A 54 1.08 -0.27 12.38
N LEU A 55 1.32 1.04 12.43
CA LEU A 55 1.60 1.84 11.24
C LEU A 55 2.89 1.42 10.51
N VAL A 56 3.94 1.03 11.25
CA VAL A 56 5.17 0.52 10.66
C VAL A 56 4.91 -0.81 9.94
N ALA A 57 4.16 -1.72 10.57
CA ALA A 57 3.80 -3.00 9.95
C ALA A 57 2.97 -2.83 8.67
N HIS A 58 2.08 -1.82 8.61
CA HIS A 58 1.33 -1.49 7.39
C HIS A 58 2.23 -1.07 6.24
N VAL A 59 3.29 -0.29 6.50
CA VAL A 59 4.22 0.14 5.44
C VAL A 59 4.90 -1.06 4.77
N ASP A 60 5.32 -2.05 5.56
CA ASP A 60 5.97 -3.25 5.03
C ASP A 60 4.99 -4.10 4.20
N LEU A 61 3.74 -4.23 4.68
CA LEU A 61 2.66 -4.92 3.96
C LEU A 61 2.32 -4.21 2.64
N GLU A 62 2.18 -2.89 2.65
CA GLU A 62 1.92 -2.10 1.45
C GLU A 62 3.03 -2.27 0.41
N GLN A 63 4.30 -2.21 0.83
CA GLN A 63 5.43 -2.41 -0.08
C GLN A 63 5.40 -3.80 -0.74
N GLY A 64 5.10 -4.84 0.04
CA GLY A 64 4.94 -6.20 -0.47
C GLY A 64 3.84 -6.29 -1.52
N ILE A 65 2.65 -5.77 -1.21
CA ILE A 65 1.48 -5.81 -2.12
C ILE A 65 1.76 -5.02 -3.40
N VAL A 66 2.33 -3.82 -3.30
CA VAL A 66 2.68 -3.00 -4.47
C VAL A 66 3.69 -3.70 -5.37
N SER A 67 4.71 -4.33 -4.79
CA SER A 67 5.70 -5.13 -5.54
C SER A 67 5.03 -6.29 -6.30
N GLU A 68 4.10 -7.00 -5.67
CA GLU A 68 3.35 -8.08 -6.32
C GLU A 68 2.42 -7.58 -7.42
N ILE A 69 1.71 -6.46 -7.21
CA ILE A 69 0.89 -5.82 -8.25
C ILE A 69 1.74 -5.50 -9.47
N PHE A 70 2.94 -4.93 -9.25
CA PHE A 70 3.86 -4.56 -10.32
C PHE A 70 4.42 -5.79 -11.05
N ALA A 71 4.76 -6.86 -10.32
CA ALA A 71 5.20 -8.11 -10.91
C ALA A 71 4.13 -8.74 -11.81
N VAL A 72 2.85 -8.68 -11.40
CA VAL A 72 1.73 -9.16 -12.21
C VAL A 72 1.52 -8.27 -13.44
N GLN A 73 1.58 -6.94 -13.28
CA GLN A 73 1.45 -5.98 -14.40
C GLN A 73 2.49 -6.21 -15.51
N LYS A 74 3.75 -6.44 -15.14
CA LYS A 74 4.84 -6.73 -16.08
C LYS A 74 4.58 -7.93 -17.00
N VAL A 75 3.75 -8.87 -16.57
CA VAL A 75 3.39 -10.04 -17.37
C VAL A 75 2.10 -9.80 -18.17
N ILE A 76 1.17 -9.02 -17.60
CA ILE A 76 -0.10 -8.67 -18.25
C ILE A 76 0.13 -7.79 -19.48
N GLU A 77 0.98 -6.75 -19.39
CA GLU A 77 1.20 -5.79 -20.48
C GLU A 77 1.64 -6.46 -21.79
N PRO A 78 2.70 -7.29 -21.83
CA PRO A 78 3.09 -7.98 -23.08
C PRO A 78 2.02 -8.93 -23.61
N LEU A 79 1.28 -9.61 -22.72
CA LEU A 79 0.21 -10.53 -23.13
C LEU A 79 -0.99 -9.78 -23.70
N GLU A 80 -1.30 -8.59 -23.17
CA GLU A 80 -2.35 -7.73 -23.68
C GLU A 80 -2.00 -7.20 -25.08
N ASP A 81 -0.75 -6.79 -25.29
CA ASP A 81 -0.27 -6.32 -26.59
C ASP A 81 -0.34 -7.42 -27.65
N MET A 82 0.13 -8.62 -27.32
CA MET A 82 0.01 -9.79 -28.19
C MET A 82 -1.46 -10.11 -28.50
N TYR A 83 -2.33 -10.00 -27.51
CA TYR A 83 -3.75 -10.24 -27.68
C TYR A 83 -4.41 -9.22 -28.62
N ARG A 84 -4.16 -7.92 -28.41
CA ARG A 84 -4.69 -6.82 -29.25
C ARG A 84 -4.20 -6.91 -30.70
N ALA A 85 -2.95 -7.32 -30.91
CA ALA A 85 -2.38 -7.48 -32.24
C ALA A 85 -3.06 -8.61 -33.05
N VAL A 86 -3.56 -9.64 -32.38
CA VAL A 86 -4.14 -10.84 -33.02
C VAL A 86 -5.67 -10.79 -33.10
N TYR A 87 -6.33 -10.11 -32.16
CA TYR A 87 -7.79 -10.08 -32.03
C TYR A 87 -8.34 -8.65 -32.13
N SER A 88 -8.41 -8.11 -33.35
CA SER A 88 -8.90 -6.76 -33.65
C SER A 88 -10.44 -6.64 -33.74
N GLY A 89 -11.21 -7.47 -33.02
CA GLY A 89 -12.68 -7.37 -33.14
C GLY A 89 -13.58 -8.21 -32.23
N SER A 90 -13.04 -9.10 -31.39
CA SER A 90 -13.85 -9.88 -30.43
C SER A 90 -13.06 -10.16 -29.15
N GLU A 91 -13.24 -9.26 -28.17
CA GLU A 91 -12.73 -9.46 -26.81
C GLU A 91 -13.50 -10.63 -26.15
N PRO A 92 -12.84 -11.63 -25.56
CA PRO A 92 -13.52 -12.75 -24.94
C PRO A 92 -14.38 -12.28 -23.76
N ASP A 93 -15.52 -12.93 -23.59
CA ASP A 93 -16.50 -12.59 -22.56
C ASP A 93 -15.87 -12.39 -21.19
N GLY A 94 -16.26 -11.32 -20.49
CA GLY A 94 -15.82 -11.01 -19.13
C GLY A 94 -14.41 -10.39 -19.00
N VAL A 95 -13.58 -10.36 -20.04
CA VAL A 95 -12.27 -9.66 -19.96
C VAL A 95 -12.46 -8.14 -19.90
N ALA A 96 -13.37 -7.59 -20.70
CA ALA A 96 -13.72 -6.17 -20.67
C ALA A 96 -14.25 -5.74 -19.28
N GLU A 97 -15.11 -6.56 -18.68
CA GLU A 97 -15.65 -6.33 -17.34
C GLU A 97 -14.54 -6.35 -16.29
N LEU A 98 -13.67 -7.37 -16.31
CA LEU A 98 -12.53 -7.48 -15.40
C LEU A 98 -11.61 -6.26 -15.50
N ARG A 99 -11.34 -5.78 -16.72
CA ARG A 99 -10.53 -4.57 -16.95
C ARG A 99 -11.19 -3.33 -16.37
N SER A 100 -12.51 -3.16 -16.59
CA SER A 100 -13.27 -2.06 -16.00
C SER A 100 -13.21 -2.10 -14.46
N THR A 101 -13.41 -3.27 -13.86
CA THR A 101 -13.29 -3.45 -12.40
C THR A 101 -11.89 -3.13 -11.90
N LEU A 102 -10.84 -3.59 -12.59
CA LEU A 102 -9.45 -3.30 -12.25
C LEU A 102 -9.13 -1.81 -12.32
N SER A 103 -9.62 -1.10 -13.34
CA SER A 103 -9.46 0.35 -13.44
C SER A 103 -10.10 1.07 -12.26
N LYS A 104 -11.34 0.70 -11.90
CA LYS A 104 -12.03 1.27 -10.73
C LYS A 104 -11.27 1.01 -9.43
N LEU A 105 -10.84 -0.23 -9.20
CA LEU A 105 -10.08 -0.59 -8.00
C LEU A 105 -8.75 0.18 -7.92
N LYS A 106 -8.05 0.35 -9.05
CA LYS A 106 -6.82 1.12 -9.11
C LYS A 106 -7.06 2.59 -8.72
N GLU A 107 -8.10 3.21 -9.27
CA GLU A 107 -8.48 4.58 -8.93
C GLU A 107 -8.82 4.70 -7.43
N GLU A 108 -9.59 3.74 -6.91
CA GLU A 108 -10.03 3.72 -5.52
C GLU A 108 -8.86 3.56 -4.53
N VAL A 109 -7.88 2.71 -4.84
CA VAL A 109 -6.63 2.56 -4.08
C VAL A 109 -5.86 3.88 -4.02
N VAL A 110 -5.74 4.59 -5.14
CA VAL A 110 -5.03 5.87 -5.20
C VAL A 110 -5.73 6.91 -4.33
N VAL A 111 -7.07 6.98 -4.41
CA VAL A 111 -7.88 7.89 -3.58
C VAL A 111 -7.69 7.57 -2.11
N ARG A 112 -7.94 6.33 -1.66
CA ARG A 112 -7.82 5.96 -0.24
C ARG A 112 -6.38 6.16 0.29
N ASN A 113 -5.35 5.82 -0.49
CA ASN A 113 -3.97 6.07 -0.07
C ASN A 113 -3.67 7.56 0.10
N SER A 114 -4.21 8.41 -0.78
CA SER A 114 -4.05 9.86 -0.65
C SER A 114 -4.75 10.41 0.60
N GLU A 115 -5.94 9.89 0.94
CA GLU A 115 -6.68 10.23 2.15
C GLU A 115 -5.92 9.80 3.40
N ASN A 116 -5.40 8.58 3.44
CA ASN A 116 -4.62 8.07 4.57
C ASN A 116 -3.33 8.89 4.78
N ARG A 117 -2.65 9.29 3.70
CA ARG A 117 -1.48 10.19 3.79
C ARG A 117 -1.85 11.56 4.39
N ALA A 118 -2.99 12.12 3.98
CA ALA A 118 -3.46 13.39 4.51
C ALA A 118 -3.80 13.28 6.01
N LEU A 119 -4.50 12.21 6.40
CA LEU A 119 -4.85 11.92 7.78
C LEU A 119 -3.61 11.74 8.67
N LEU A 120 -2.63 10.96 8.21
CA LEU A 120 -1.36 10.76 8.91
C LEU A 120 -0.63 12.08 9.13
N LYS A 121 -0.58 12.95 8.10
CA LYS A 121 0.05 14.27 8.20
C LYS A 121 -0.64 15.15 9.25
N GLN A 122 -1.98 15.13 9.29
CA GLN A 122 -2.76 15.86 10.28
C GLN A 122 -2.48 15.34 11.70
N ARG A 123 -2.43 14.02 11.89
CA ARG A 123 -2.09 13.40 13.19
C ARG A 123 -0.68 13.74 13.66
N MET A 124 0.31 13.68 12.77
CA MET A 124 1.67 14.08 13.10
C MET A 124 1.75 15.55 13.56
N GLU A 125 0.98 16.44 12.95
CA GLU A 125 0.98 17.85 13.35
C GLU A 125 0.36 18.06 14.72
N MET A 126 -0.74 17.37 15.04
CA MET A 126 -1.32 17.37 16.39
C MET A 126 -0.31 16.86 17.43
N LEU A 127 0.37 15.73 17.16
CA LEU A 127 1.39 15.19 18.07
C LEU A 127 2.57 16.17 18.26
N ARG A 128 2.99 16.87 17.21
CA ARG A 128 4.02 17.92 17.34
C ARG A 128 3.55 19.04 18.27
N HIS A 129 2.31 19.49 18.12
CA HIS A 129 1.74 20.51 19.01
C HIS A 129 1.65 20.03 20.46
N GLU A 130 1.26 18.77 20.69
CA GLU A 130 1.25 18.16 22.03
C GLU A 130 2.65 18.09 22.64
N VAL A 131 3.66 17.66 21.87
CA VAL A 131 5.05 17.62 22.35
C VAL A 131 5.57 19.04 22.65
N VAL A 132 5.23 20.03 21.83
CA VAL A 132 5.62 21.42 22.07
C VAL A 132 4.91 21.99 23.30
N SER A 133 3.63 21.69 23.51
CA SER A 133 2.88 22.14 24.68
C SER A 133 3.33 21.45 25.98
N LEU A 134 3.84 20.22 25.88
CA LEU A 134 4.47 19.47 26.97
C LEU A 134 5.87 19.97 27.35
N LYS A 135 6.47 20.94 26.63
CA LYS A 135 7.77 21.52 27.03
C LYS A 135 7.67 22.11 28.45
N ASN A 136 8.31 21.36 29.35
CA ASN A 136 8.34 21.47 30.81
C ASN A 136 7.96 22.86 31.39
N PRO A 137 6.80 22.98 32.08
CA PRO A 137 6.40 24.22 32.77
C PRO A 137 7.34 24.61 33.92
N TYR A 138 8.24 23.71 34.32
CA TYR A 138 9.28 23.92 35.34
C TYR A 138 10.67 24.14 34.74
N ALA A 139 10.85 24.18 33.41
CA ALA A 139 12.17 24.42 32.80
C ALA A 139 12.82 25.75 33.23
N LYS A 140 12.00 26.72 33.65
CA LYS A 140 12.45 28.03 34.18
C LYS A 140 12.40 28.12 35.71
N ARG A 141 11.94 27.09 36.40
CA ARG A 141 11.84 27.07 37.87
C ARG A 141 13.05 26.33 38.43
N LYS A 142 13.95 27.07 39.09
CA LYS A 142 14.97 26.48 39.96
C LYS A 142 14.26 25.66 41.03
N SER A 143 14.55 24.36 41.12
CA SER A 143 14.07 23.51 42.20
C SER A 143 14.52 24.07 43.55
N VAL A 144 13.61 24.06 44.54
CA VAL A 144 13.91 24.50 45.93
C VAL A 144 14.99 23.62 46.57
N TYR A 145 15.17 22.39 46.06
CA TYR A 145 16.21 21.46 46.50
C TYR A 145 17.53 21.59 45.72
N ALA A 146 17.58 22.41 44.65
CA ALA A 146 18.80 22.60 43.87
C ALA A 146 19.84 23.49 44.58
N SER A 147 19.50 24.06 45.74
CA SER A 147 20.40 24.88 46.57
C SER A 147 20.64 24.28 47.96
N ALA A 148 20.51 22.97 48.14
CA ALA A 148 21.13 22.34 49.30
C ALA A 148 22.64 22.40 49.07
N ALA A 149 23.30 23.39 49.71
CA ALA A 149 24.74 23.45 49.76
C ALA A 149 25.27 22.10 50.26
N GLU A 150 26.17 21.47 49.50
CA GLU A 150 26.88 20.29 49.95
C GLU A 150 27.56 20.61 51.30
N PRO A 151 27.31 19.85 52.38
CA PRO A 151 27.98 20.09 53.64
C PRO A 151 29.47 19.75 53.46
N THR A 152 30.32 20.78 53.37
CA THR A 152 31.76 20.62 53.38
C THR A 152 32.24 20.42 54.82
N ALA A 153 32.75 19.21 55.07
CA ALA A 153 33.53 18.76 56.23
C ALA A 153 32.83 18.73 57.61
N LEU A 154 32.49 17.52 58.06
CA LEU A 154 32.43 17.17 59.47
C LEU A 154 33.87 17.05 60.01
N ASP A 155 34.30 17.99 60.86
CA ASP A 155 35.51 17.83 61.69
C ASP A 155 35.13 17.02 62.94
N ILE A 156 35.42 15.72 62.93
CA ILE A 156 35.26 14.86 64.10
C ILE A 156 36.58 14.91 64.88
N LYS A 157 36.64 15.74 65.91
CA LYS A 157 37.71 15.68 66.91
C LYS A 157 37.27 14.81 68.09
N GLY A 158 38.04 13.75 68.29
CA GLY A 158 38.38 13.04 69.55
C GLY A 158 37.29 12.92 70.60
#